data_AF-A0A1I9S211-F1
#
_entry.id   AF-A0A1I9S211-F1
#
_cell.length_a   1.000
_cell.length_b   1.000
_cell.length_c   1.000
_cell.angle_alpha   90.00
_cell.angle_beta   90.00
_cell.angle_gamma   90.00
#
_symmetry.space_group_name_H-M   'P 1'
#
loop_
_entity.id
_entity.type
_entity.pdbx_description
1 polymer ?
#
loop_
_entity_poly.entity_id
_entity_poly.type
_entity_poly.pdbx_seq_one_letter_code
_entity_poly.pdbx_strand_id
1 'polypeptide(L)'
;MVEHVRGPGRPKVRPEDRVTPKDGMAEVRRKRAAQGIVERRFLMHQDDVKRLDAMMKAAGFGPKEQSEFLAALLLVASGQPYFGPPFSLPINISESS
;
A
#
# COMPACT_ATOMS: atom_id res chain seq x y z
N MET A 1 35.66 44.48 10.16
CA MET A 1 35.17 43.47 11.12
C MET A 1 33.70 43.24 10.82
N VAL A 2 33.31 42.05 10.35
CA VAL A 2 31.90 41.73 10.10
C VAL A 2 31.64 40.37 10.71
N GLU A 3 31.10 40.36 11.93
CA GLU A 3 30.57 39.15 12.55
C GLU A 3 29.23 38.79 11.88
N HIS A 4 29.21 37.68 11.15
CA HIS A 4 27.97 37.08 10.68
C HIS A 4 27.39 36.23 11.81
N VAL A 5 26.37 36.76 12.49
CA VAL A 5 25.56 36.02 13.47
C VAL A 5 24.80 34.93 12.72
N ARG A 6 25.28 33.68 12.80
CA ARG A 6 24.52 32.51 12.36
C ARG A 6 23.33 32.36 13.31
N GLY A 7 22.11 32.61 12.80
CA GLY A 7 20.87 32.35 13.53
C GLY A 7 20.80 30.90 14.07
N PRO A 8 19.95 30.62 15.06
CA PRO A 8 19.91 29.34 15.75
C PRO A 8 19.59 28.21 14.77
N GLY A 9 20.65 27.54 14.32
CA GLY A 9 20.56 26.37 13.46
C GLY A 9 19.93 25.23 14.23
N ARG A 10 19.01 24.51 13.59
CA ARG A 10 18.38 23.30 14.13
C ARG A 10 19.45 22.41 14.81
N PRO A 11 19.16 21.85 16.00
CA PRO A 11 20.13 21.06 16.75
C PRO A 11 20.78 20.02 15.86
N LYS A 12 22.11 19.97 15.89
CA LYS A 12 22.93 19.04 15.12
C LYS A 12 22.54 17.62 15.55
N VAL A 13 21.78 16.91 14.70
CA VAL A 13 21.44 15.50 14.94
C VAL A 13 22.75 14.73 15.02
N ARG A 14 23.03 14.15 16.19
CA ARG A 14 24.25 13.36 16.36
C ARG A 14 24.17 12.12 15.47
N PRO A 15 25.29 11.61 14.95
CA PRO A 15 25.28 10.40 14.14
C PRO A 15 24.59 9.22 14.85
N GLU A 16 24.70 9.14 16.18
CA GLU A 16 23.99 8.14 17.01
C GLU A 16 22.46 8.32 17.09
N ASP A 17 21.94 9.53 16.85
CA ASP A 17 20.50 9.85 16.89
C ASP A 17 19.83 9.73 15.51
N ARG A 18 20.58 9.33 14.47
CA ARG A 18 20.01 9.09 13.15
C ARG A 18 19.22 7.79 13.17
N VAL A 19 17.90 7.93 13.22
CA VAL A 19 16.95 6.85 12.90
C VAL A 19 17.38 6.23 11.57
N THR A 20 17.86 4.99 11.60
CA THR A 20 18.27 4.33 10.37
C THR A 20 17.02 3.95 9.57
N PRO A 21 17.10 3.79 8.24
CA PRO A 21 15.97 3.32 7.43
C PRO A 21 15.36 2.00 7.93
N LYS A 22 16.17 1.16 8.61
CA LYS A 22 15.72 -0.08 9.24
C LYS A 22 14.86 0.19 10.48
N ASP A 23 15.23 1.16 11.30
CA ASP A 23 14.46 1.53 12.50
C ASP A 23 13.12 2.17 12.13
N GLY A 24 13.10 3.02 11.09
CA GLY A 24 11.87 3.58 10.55
C GLY A 24 10.92 2.52 9.98
N MET A 25 11.45 1.52 9.26
CA MET A 25 10.65 0.39 8.77
C MET A 25 10.07 -0.48 9.89
N ALA A 26 10.83 -0.70 10.98
CA ALA A 26 10.34 -1.43 12.14
C ALA A 26 9.21 -0.68 12.86
N GLU A 27 9.31 0.64 12.99
CA GLU A 27 8.25 1.48 13.57
C GLU A 27 6.98 1.47 12.71
N VAL A 28 7.10 1.57 11.39
CA VAL A 28 5.96 1.48 10.46
C VAL A 28 5.25 0.13 10.58
N ARG A 29 6.00 -0.97 10.69
CA ARG A 29 5.42 -2.30 10.90
C ARG A 29 4.66 -2.39 12.22
N ARG A 30 5.23 -1.85 13.31
CA ARG A 30 4.55 -1.81 14.62
C ARG A 30 3.25 -1.00 14.56
N LYS A 31 3.25 0.17 13.91
CA LYS A 31 2.05 0.99 13.72
C LYS A 31 0.97 0.26 12.92
N ARG A 32 1.33 -0.41 11.83
CA ARG A 32 0.41 -1.22 11.03
C ARG A 32 -0.18 -2.39 11.81
N ALA A 33 0.65 -3.11 12.57
CA ALA A 33 0.18 -4.20 13.42
C ALA A 33 -0.80 -3.73 14.51
N ALA A 34 -0.57 -2.56 15.11
CA ALA A 34 -1.50 -1.95 16.06
C ALA A 34 -2.85 -1.58 15.43
N GLN A 35 -2.90 -1.36 14.12
CA GLN A 35 -4.13 -1.15 13.33
C GLN A 35 -4.76 -2.47 12.84
N GLY A 36 -4.22 -3.63 13.24
CA GLY A 36 -4.68 -4.94 12.76
C GLY A 36 -4.28 -5.25 11.31
N ILE A 37 -3.40 -4.45 10.70
CA ILE A 37 -2.94 -4.64 9.32
C ILE A 37 -1.81 -5.66 9.30
N VAL A 38 -1.98 -6.73 8.52
CA VAL A 38 -0.98 -7.80 8.36
C VAL A 38 -0.35 -7.74 6.96
N GLU A 39 0.98 -7.73 6.90
CA GLU A 39 1.73 -7.81 5.63
C GLU A 39 1.86 -9.28 5.19
N ARG A 40 1.41 -9.60 3.97
CA ARG A 40 1.59 -10.91 3.33
C ARG A 40 2.42 -10.73 2.06
N ARG A 41 3.36 -11.64 1.82
CA ARG A 41 4.15 -11.69 0.57
C ARG A 41 3.62 -12.79 -0.31
N PHE A 42 3.31 -12.47 -1.56
CA PHE A 42 2.86 -13.40 -2.57
C PHE A 42 3.91 -13.55 -3.66
N LEU A 43 4.13 -14.78 -4.12
CA LEU A 43 4.89 -15.06 -5.33
C LEU A 43 3.87 -15.37 -6.43
N MET A 44 4.00 -14.71 -7.57
CA MET A 44 3.07 -14.85 -8.69
C MET A 44 3.86 -15.07 -9.98
N HIS A 45 3.30 -15.82 -10.91
CA HIS A 45 3.86 -15.90 -12.26
C HIS A 45 3.71 -14.57 -12.98
N GLN A 46 4.63 -14.28 -13.89
CA GLN A 46 4.66 -12.99 -14.60
C GLN A 46 3.36 -12.72 -15.38
N ASP A 47 2.72 -13.75 -15.93
CA ASP A 47 1.47 -13.58 -16.66
C ASP A 47 0.27 -13.30 -15.74
N ASP A 48 0.30 -13.81 -14.50
CA ASP A 48 -0.72 -13.51 -13.50
C ASP A 48 -0.60 -12.06 -13.01
N VAL A 49 0.62 -11.52 -12.93
CA VAL A 49 0.84 -10.10 -12.65
C VAL A 49 0.23 -9.23 -13.75
N LYS A 50 0.45 -9.56 -15.03
CA LYS A 50 -0.17 -8.83 -16.15
C LYS A 50 -1.70 -8.88 -16.10
N ARG A 51 -2.27 -10.03 -15.73
CA ARG A 51 -3.73 -10.19 -15.56
C ARG A 51 -4.24 -9.33 -14.41
N LEU A 52 -3.53 -9.31 -13.29
CA LEU A 52 -3.87 -8.47 -12.13
C LEU A 52 -3.85 -6.99 -12.51
N ASP A 53 -2.81 -6.52 -13.19
CA ASP A 53 -2.69 -5.13 -13.62
C ASP A 53 -3.81 -4.72 -14.59
N ALA A 54 -4.18 -5.63 -15.51
CA ALA A 54 -5.29 -5.40 -16.44
C ALA A 54 -6.63 -5.30 -15.69
N MET A 55 -6.86 -6.17 -14.69
CA MET A 55 -8.05 -6.12 -13.85
C MET A 55 -8.12 -4.84 -13.02
N MET A 56 -7.01 -4.43 -12.40
CA MET A 56 -6.90 -3.18 -11.66
C MET A 56 -7.28 -1.98 -12.53
N LYS A 57 -6.69 -1.90 -13.73
CA LYS A 57 -6.97 -0.84 -14.68
C LYS A 57 -8.43 -0.82 -15.13
N ALA A 58 -9.01 -1.99 -15.42
CA ALA A 58 -10.42 -2.11 -15.80
C ALA A 58 -11.36 -1.68 -14.65
N ALA A 59 -10.95 -1.92 -13.41
CA ALA A 59 -11.65 -1.52 -12.20
C ALA A 59 -11.40 -0.05 -11.78
N GLY A 60 -10.59 0.69 -12.54
CA GLY A 60 -10.28 2.10 -12.26
C GLY A 60 -9.20 2.33 -11.20
N PHE A 61 -8.49 1.29 -10.76
CA PHE A 61 -7.40 1.41 -9.79
C PHE A 61 -6.09 1.77 -10.47
N GLY A 62 -5.31 2.61 -9.81
CA GLY A 62 -3.97 3.00 -10.22
C GLY A 62 -2.89 1.97 -9.85
N PRO A 63 -1.68 2.09 -10.41
CA PRO A 63 -0.57 1.16 -10.17
C PRO A 63 -0.05 1.15 -8.72
N LYS A 64 -0.42 2.16 -7.92
CA LYS A 64 -0.05 2.24 -6.50
C LYS A 64 -1.12 1.69 -5.56
N GLU A 65 -2.29 1.31 -6.09
CA GLU A 65 -3.48 0.92 -5.32
C GLU A 65 -3.70 -0.60 -5.32
N GLN A 66 -2.61 -1.37 -5.44
CA GLN A 66 -2.67 -2.83 -5.53
C GLN A 66 -3.23 -3.47 -4.26
N SER A 67 -2.95 -2.88 -3.09
CA SER A 67 -3.44 -3.41 -1.81
C SER A 67 -4.93 -3.15 -1.63
N GLU A 68 -5.39 -1.97 -2.06
CA GLU A 68 -6.78 -1.55 -2.06
C GLU A 68 -7.59 -2.39 -3.04
N PHE A 69 -7.07 -2.63 -4.25
CA PHE A 69 -7.70 -3.51 -5.22
C PHE A 69 -7.80 -4.94 -4.70
N LEU A 70 -6.73 -5.49 -4.11
CA LEU A 70 -6.75 -6.84 -3.55
C LEU A 70 -7.77 -6.96 -2.39
N ALA A 71 -7.84 -5.95 -1.52
CA ALA A 71 -8.84 -5.92 -0.45
C ALA A 71 -10.26 -5.89 -1.01
N ALA A 72 -10.51 -5.08 -2.03
CA ALA A 72 -11.80 -5.02 -2.71
C ALA A 72 -12.15 -6.35 -3.38
N LEU A 73 -11.20 -6.97 -4.07
CA LEU A 73 -11.33 -8.29 -4.69
C LEU A 73 -11.72 -9.36 -3.67
N LEU A 74 -11.07 -9.40 -2.50
CA LEU A 74 -11.39 -10.34 -1.43
C LEU A 74 -12.79 -10.12 -0.84
N LEU A 75 -13.21 -8.86 -0.66
CA LEU A 75 -14.55 -8.53 -0.19
C LEU A 75 -15.62 -8.99 -1.20
N VAL A 76 -15.45 -8.64 -2.48
CA VAL A 76 -16.39 -9.05 -3.53
C VAL A 76 -16.44 -10.57 -3.68
N ALA A 77 -15.28 -11.24 -3.72
CA ALA A 77 -15.21 -12.69 -3.84
C ALA A 77 -15.78 -13.44 -2.62
N SER A 78 -15.80 -12.82 -1.43
CA SER A 78 -16.43 -13.38 -0.23
C SER A 78 -17.90 -12.97 -0.06
N GLY A 79 -18.49 -12.28 -1.04
CA GLY A 79 -19.88 -11.82 -1.00
C GLY A 79 -20.12 -10.71 0.02
N GLN A 80 -19.07 -10.05 0.50
CA GLN A 80 -19.16 -8.92 1.44
C GLN A 80 -19.34 -7.60 0.68
N PRO A 81 -20.06 -6.62 1.25
CA PRO A 81 -20.25 -5.32 0.63
C PRO A 81 -18.92 -4.58 0.51
N TYR A 82 -18.65 -4.05 -0.69
CA TYR A 82 -17.55 -3.16 -0.97
C TYR A 82 -18.08 -1.74 -1.20
N PHE A 83 -17.57 -0.77 -0.45
CA PHE A 83 -18.05 0.63 -0.45
C PHE A 83 -17.18 1.58 -1.29
N GLY A 84 -16.27 1.05 -2.11
CA GLY A 84 -15.48 1.87 -3.03
C GLY A 84 -16.09 1.96 -4.44
N PRO A 85 -15.31 2.39 -5.44
CA PRO A 85 -15.78 2.53 -6.82
C PRO A 85 -16.36 1.20 -7.34
N PRO A 86 -17.51 1.22 -8.03
CA PRO A 86 -18.07 0.00 -8.58
C PRO A 86 -17.13 -0.56 -9.65
N PHE A 87 -16.74 -1.82 -9.50
CA PHE A 87 -16.03 -2.55 -10.55
C PHE A 87 -16.62 -3.95 -10.69
N SER A 88 -16.71 -4.41 -11.93
CA SER A 88 -17.20 -5.76 -12.24
C SER A 88 -16.01 -6.67 -12.49
N LEU A 89 -15.99 -7.78 -11.78
CA LEU A 89 -15.05 -8.84 -12.04
C LEU A 89 -15.64 -9.78 -13.09
N PRO A 90 -14.85 -10.24 -14.09
CA PRO A 90 -15.33 -11.15 -15.12
C PRO A 90 -15.71 -12.55 -14.59
N ILE A 91 -15.55 -12.82 -13.29
CA ILE A 91 -16.01 -14.04 -12.62
C ILE A 91 -17.54 -14.10 -12.44
N ASN A 92 -18.28 -13.00 -12.61
CA ASN A 92 -19.75 -12.98 -12.48
C ASN A 92 -20.50 -13.47 -13.73
N ILE A 93 -19.84 -14.16 -14.67
CA ILE A 93 -20.54 -14.89 -15.73
C ILE A 93 -21.02 -16.22 -15.14
N SER A 94 -21.94 -16.19 -14.16
CA SER A 94 -22.83 -17.34 -14.01
C SER A 94 -23.86 -17.21 -15.12
N GLU A 95 -23.86 -18.17 -16.03
CA GLU A 95 -24.90 -18.36 -17.03
C GLU A 95 -26.28 -18.12 -16.39
N SER A 96 -27.03 -17.19 -16.98
CA SER A 96 -28.48 -17.25 -16.84
C SER A 96 -28.92 -18.54 -17.53
N SER A 97 -29.33 -19.52 -16.76
CA SER A 97 -30.06 -20.71 -17.21
C SER A 97 -31.21 -20.95 -16.25
#